data_AF-A0A553P6I6-F1
#
_entry.id   AF-A0A553P6I6-F1
#
_cell.length_a   1.000
_cell.length_b   1.000
_cell.length_c   1.000
_cell.angle_alpha   90.00
_cell.angle_beta   90.00
_cell.angle_gamma   90.00
#
_symmetry.space_group_name_H-M   'P 1'
#
loop_
_entity.id
_entity.type
_entity.pdbx_description
1 polymer ?
#
loop_
_entity_poly.entity_id
_entity_poly.type
_entity_poly.pdbx_seq_one_letter_code
_entity_poly.pdbx_strand_id
1 'polypeptide(L)'
;MRVLLISFLVHFAFAQNCQPGPCTRILGLVYNAELDQCAWPDEVGCSLQDLGYNANCNGLGAFDLKPVDFEVNGIPADRTSDQYFLVCVPETTEDDRISERAYSTGEPVPRLLGCPGSYYFDPTIGTCQEP
;
A
#
# COMPACT_ATOMS: atom_id res chain seq x y z
N MET A 1 3.24 49.13 22.76
CA MET A 1 2.09 48.25 22.48
C MET A 1 1.93 48.13 20.97
N ARG A 2 2.47 47.08 20.37
CA ARG A 2 2.20 46.64 18.99
C ARG A 2 2.30 45.11 19.01
N VAL A 3 1.14 44.46 19.02
CA VAL A 3 0.99 43.01 18.95
C VAL A 3 1.11 42.65 17.47
N LEU A 4 2.20 42.01 17.08
CA LEU A 4 2.33 41.36 15.78
C LEU A 4 1.72 39.96 15.91
N LEU A 5 0.50 39.82 15.41
CA LEU A 5 -0.18 38.54 15.26
C LEU A 5 0.59 37.69 14.24
N ILE A 6 1.34 36.73 14.76
CA ILE A 6 1.94 35.65 13.98
C ILE A 6 0.84 34.61 13.75
N SER A 7 0.14 34.69 12.63
CA SER A 7 -0.72 33.60 12.15
C SER A 7 0.16 32.51 11.55
N PHE A 8 0.66 31.60 12.40
CA PHE A 8 1.15 30.30 11.91
C PHE A 8 -0.07 29.47 11.49
N LEU A 9 -0.29 29.39 10.18
CA LEU A 9 -1.08 28.32 9.57
C LEU A 9 -0.34 27.00 9.84
N VAL A 10 -0.69 26.36 10.96
CA VAL A 10 -0.30 24.97 11.22
C VAL A 10 -0.99 24.13 10.15
N HIS A 11 -0.25 23.80 9.10
CA HIS A 11 -0.62 22.71 8.21
C HIS A 11 -0.60 21.46 9.08
N PHE A 12 -1.76 20.99 9.54
CA PHE A 12 -1.93 19.64 10.06
C PHE A 12 -1.77 18.68 8.88
N ALA A 13 -0.53 18.52 8.41
CA ALA A 13 -0.15 17.26 7.81
C ALA A 13 -0.17 16.26 8.98
N PHE A 14 -1.29 15.57 9.15
CA PHE A 14 -1.30 14.36 9.98
C PHE A 14 -0.33 13.41 9.29
N ALA A 15 0.94 13.45 9.69
CA ALA A 15 1.90 12.42 9.35
C ALA A 15 1.40 11.15 10.04
N GLN A 16 0.55 10.39 9.35
CA GLN A 16 0.18 9.07 9.82
C GLN A 16 1.46 8.25 9.86
N ASN A 17 1.76 7.67 11.01
CA ASN A 17 2.93 6.83 11.13
C ASN A 17 2.66 5.59 10.26
N CYS A 18 3.50 5.31 9.26
CA CYS A 18 3.36 4.19 8.31
C CYS A 18 3.59 2.83 8.97
N GLN A 19 3.03 2.63 10.17
CA GLN A 19 3.22 1.48 11.02
C GLN A 19 2.06 0.50 10.81
N PRO A 20 2.35 -0.81 10.62
CA PRO A 20 1.31 -1.83 10.53
C PRO A 20 0.40 -1.89 11.75
N GLY A 21 0.97 -1.73 12.96
CA GLY A 21 0.19 -1.81 14.21
C GLY A 21 -0.65 -3.10 14.28
N PRO A 22 -1.98 -3.00 14.53
CA PRO A 22 -2.89 -4.15 14.50
C PRO A 22 -2.89 -4.94 13.19
N CYS A 23 -2.49 -4.32 12.08
CA CYS A 23 -2.49 -4.88 10.73
C CYS A 23 -1.27 -5.75 10.42
N THR A 24 -0.34 -5.93 11.36
CA THR A 24 0.92 -6.68 11.13
C THR A 24 0.74 -8.13 10.63
N ARG A 25 -0.45 -8.72 10.76
CA ARG A 25 -0.75 -10.08 10.26
C ARG A 25 -1.20 -10.10 8.79
N ILE A 26 -1.47 -8.95 8.20
CA ILE A 26 -1.84 -8.80 6.79
C ILE A 26 -0.70 -7.98 6.15
N LEU A 27 0.22 -8.68 5.50
CA LEU A 27 1.42 -8.06 4.97
C LEU A 27 1.09 -6.97 3.95
N GLY A 28 1.87 -5.89 3.98
CA GLY A 28 1.68 -4.75 3.09
C GLY A 28 0.58 -3.78 3.52
N LEU A 29 -0.08 -3.99 4.66
CA LEU A 29 -1.08 -3.05 5.20
C LEU A 29 -0.54 -2.21 6.36
N VAL A 30 -1.12 -1.02 6.49
CA VAL A 30 -0.94 -0.09 7.60
C VAL A 30 -2.25 0.15 8.34
N TYR A 31 -2.17 0.56 9.60
CA TYR A 31 -3.36 0.95 10.34
C TYR A 31 -3.74 2.40 10.02
N ASN A 32 -4.94 2.61 9.49
CA ASN A 32 -5.56 3.92 9.31
C ASN A 32 -6.33 4.28 10.58
N ALA A 33 -5.82 5.26 11.33
CA ALA A 33 -6.41 5.69 12.59
C ALA A 33 -7.68 6.53 12.42
N GLU A 34 -7.86 7.19 11.27
CA GLU A 34 -9.07 7.96 10.95
C GLU A 34 -10.27 7.02 10.77
N LEU A 35 -10.06 5.89 10.11
CA LEU A 35 -11.09 4.91 9.79
C LEU A 35 -11.14 3.70 10.74
N ASP A 36 -10.22 3.63 11.72
CA ASP A 36 -10.05 2.50 12.65
C ASP A 36 -9.99 1.14 11.93
N GLN A 37 -9.23 1.06 10.83
CA GLN A 37 -9.12 -0.15 10.02
C GLN A 37 -7.77 -0.27 9.32
N CYS A 38 -7.48 -1.45 8.77
CA CYS A 38 -6.32 -1.64 7.91
C CYS A 38 -6.56 -1.02 6.54
N ALA A 39 -5.56 -0.31 6.03
CA ALA A 39 -5.59 0.33 4.73
C ALA A 39 -4.32 -0.01 3.95
N TRP A 40 -4.40 0.15 2.63
CA TRP A 40 -3.19 0.12 1.82
C TRP A 40 -2.35 1.37 2.12
N PRO A 41 -1.01 1.28 2.05
CA PRO A 41 -0.15 2.41 2.37
C PRO A 41 -0.48 3.67 1.56
N ASP A 42 -0.73 3.52 0.26
CA ASP A 42 -1.00 4.64 -0.64
C ASP A 42 -2.29 5.41 -0.28
N GLU A 43 -3.28 4.71 0.27
CA GLU A 43 -4.56 5.31 0.70
C GLU A 43 -4.39 6.26 1.89
N VAL A 44 -3.27 6.14 2.62
CA VAL A 44 -2.97 6.95 3.81
C VAL A 44 -1.71 7.79 3.66
N GLY A 45 -1.17 7.93 2.44
CA GLY A 45 0.02 8.74 2.17
C GLY A 45 1.34 8.07 2.55
N CYS A 46 1.36 6.74 2.60
CA CYS A 46 2.53 5.90 2.79
C CYS A 46 2.80 5.07 1.53
N SER A 47 3.88 4.31 1.53
CA SER A 47 4.25 3.36 0.49
C SER A 47 4.61 2.00 1.07
N LEU A 48 4.65 0.96 0.24
CA LEU A 48 5.22 -0.33 0.64
C LEU A 48 6.70 -0.22 1.05
N GLN A 49 7.43 0.79 0.54
CA GLN A 49 8.83 1.01 0.88
C GLN A 49 8.98 1.50 2.33
N ASP A 50 8.01 2.26 2.84
CA ASP A 50 7.98 2.67 4.25
C ASP A 50 7.81 1.48 5.22
N LEU A 51 7.30 0.36 4.70
CA LEU A 51 7.20 -0.92 5.41
C LEU A 51 8.44 -1.81 5.25
N GLY A 52 9.45 -1.35 4.50
CA GLY A 52 10.68 -2.10 4.24
C GLY A 52 10.60 -3.07 3.06
N TYR A 53 9.55 -3.01 2.23
CA TYR A 53 9.47 -3.81 1.01
C TYR A 53 10.04 -3.04 -0.18
N ASN A 54 11.01 -3.63 -0.88
CA ASN A 54 11.57 -3.06 -2.10
C ASN A 54 10.64 -3.30 -3.31
N ALA A 55 9.41 -2.82 -3.20
CA ALA A 55 8.36 -2.97 -4.20
C ALA A 55 8.28 -1.73 -5.11
N ASN A 56 8.05 -1.95 -6.41
CA ASN A 56 7.78 -0.91 -7.40
C ASN A 56 6.97 -1.47 -8.58
N CYS A 57 6.42 -0.57 -9.39
CA CYS A 57 5.64 -0.85 -10.61
C CYS A 57 6.38 -0.40 -11.89
N ASN A 58 7.71 -0.41 -11.87
CA ASN A 58 8.49 0.11 -12.99
C ASN A 58 8.23 -0.70 -14.27
N GLY A 59 7.81 -0.01 -15.33
CA GLY A 59 7.49 -0.65 -16.61
C GLY A 59 6.16 -1.41 -16.62
N LEU A 60 5.34 -1.26 -15.59
CA LEU A 60 4.01 -1.88 -15.48
C LEU A 60 2.92 -0.80 -15.56
N GLY A 61 1.79 -1.17 -16.14
CA GLY A 61 0.58 -0.36 -16.18
C GLY A 61 -0.29 -0.54 -14.93
N ALA A 62 -1.36 0.25 -14.88
CA ALA A 62 -2.40 0.06 -13.88
C ALA A 62 -3.07 -1.33 -14.04
N PHE A 63 -3.27 -1.98 -12.90
CA PHE A 63 -3.81 -3.32 -12.68
C PHE A 63 -2.94 -4.48 -13.16
N ASP A 64 -1.71 -4.22 -13.62
CA ASP A 64 -0.76 -5.28 -13.92
C ASP A 64 -0.37 -6.02 -12.63
N LEU A 65 -0.17 -7.33 -12.79
CA LEU A 65 0.23 -8.24 -11.73
C LEU A 65 1.65 -8.72 -11.98
N LYS A 66 2.45 -8.83 -10.92
CA LYS A 66 3.79 -9.44 -11.00
C LYS A 66 4.10 -10.29 -9.77
N PRO A 67 4.94 -11.33 -9.90
CA PRO A 67 5.40 -12.08 -8.74
C PRO A 67 6.23 -11.16 -7.84
N VAL A 68 6.33 -11.51 -6.57
CA VAL A 68 7.27 -10.83 -5.68
C VAL A 68 8.70 -11.15 -6.10
N ASP A 69 9.49 -10.09 -6.32
CA ASP A 69 10.89 -10.11 -6.74
C ASP A 69 11.84 -9.55 -5.66
N PHE A 70 11.37 -9.50 -4.41
CA PHE A 70 12.10 -9.00 -3.24
C PHE A 70 11.86 -9.90 -2.00
N GLU A 71 12.64 -9.67 -0.94
CA GLU A 71 12.47 -10.38 0.33
C GLU A 71 11.22 -9.89 1.08
N VAL A 72 10.27 -10.80 1.34
CA VAL A 72 9.10 -10.52 2.16
C VAL A 72 9.39 -10.93 3.59
N ASN A 73 9.57 -9.95 4.47
CA ASN A 73 9.73 -10.19 5.89
C ASN A 73 8.38 -10.44 6.57
N GLY A 74 8.35 -11.30 7.60
CA GLY A 74 7.15 -11.54 8.40
C GLY A 74 6.12 -12.47 7.76
N ILE A 75 6.50 -13.27 6.76
CA ILE A 75 5.65 -14.34 6.22
C ILE A 75 5.18 -15.26 7.36
N PRO A 76 3.86 -15.53 7.49
CA PRO A 76 3.34 -16.51 8.43
C PRO A 76 3.96 -17.91 8.22
N ALA A 77 4.15 -18.67 9.30
CA ALA A 77 4.89 -19.95 9.26
C ALA A 77 4.26 -21.02 8.35
N ASP A 78 2.97 -20.88 8.01
CA ASP A 78 2.20 -21.75 7.13
C ASP A 78 2.20 -21.25 5.67
N ARG A 79 3.00 -20.24 5.34
CA ARG A 79 3.03 -19.60 4.03
C ARG A 79 4.43 -19.45 3.46
N THR A 80 4.49 -19.26 2.15
CA THR A 80 5.72 -19.07 1.37
C THR A 80 5.63 -17.84 0.47
N SER A 81 6.76 -17.32 -0.01
CA SER A 81 6.83 -16.07 -0.77
C SER A 81 6.17 -16.14 -2.15
N ASP A 82 6.14 -17.30 -2.77
CA ASP A 82 5.45 -17.60 -4.05
C ASP A 82 3.92 -17.55 -3.94
N GLN A 83 3.38 -17.51 -2.72
CA GLN A 83 1.97 -17.22 -2.49
C GLN A 83 1.67 -15.72 -2.46
N TYR A 84 2.66 -14.86 -2.64
CA TYR A 84 2.48 -13.42 -2.65
C TYR A 84 2.84 -12.83 -4.01
N PHE A 85 2.14 -11.76 -4.37
CA PHE A 85 2.31 -11.06 -5.63
C PHE A 85 2.00 -9.57 -5.44
N LEU A 86 2.42 -8.76 -6.41
CA LEU A 86 2.07 -7.35 -6.46
C LEU A 86 0.97 -7.13 -7.48
N VAL A 87 0.06 -6.22 -7.15
CA VAL A 87 -0.77 -5.52 -8.13
C VAL A 87 -0.36 -4.06 -8.16
N CYS A 88 -0.23 -3.51 -9.35
CA CYS A 88 0.01 -2.09 -9.55
C CYS A 88 -1.34 -1.37 -9.65
N VAL A 89 -1.65 -0.42 -8.78
CA VAL A 89 -2.89 0.35 -8.86
C VAL A 89 -2.59 1.83 -8.96
N PRO A 90 -3.45 2.64 -9.61
CA PRO A 90 -3.25 4.08 -9.62
C PRO A 90 -3.20 4.64 -8.19
N GLU A 91 -2.18 5.43 -7.87
CA GLU A 91 -2.08 6.13 -6.59
C GLU A 91 -3.22 7.15 -6.43
N THR A 92 -3.79 7.24 -5.23
CA THR A 92 -4.72 8.31 -4.88
C THR A 92 -3.95 9.62 -4.71
N THR A 93 -4.05 10.51 -5.70
CA THR A 93 -3.41 11.82 -5.65
C THR A 93 -4.15 12.78 -4.72
N GLU A 94 -3.49 13.87 -4.33
CA GLU A 94 -4.15 14.94 -3.56
C GLU A 94 -5.34 15.55 -4.33
N ASP A 95 -5.21 15.69 -5.64
CA ASP A 95 -6.31 16.16 -6.49
C ASP A 95 -7.49 15.17 -6.49
N ASP A 96 -7.24 13.86 -6.46
CA ASP A 96 -8.29 12.84 -6.33
C ASP A 96 -9.04 12.99 -5.00
N ARG A 97 -8.32 13.30 -3.91
CA ARG A 97 -8.89 13.54 -2.58
C ARG A 97 -9.73 14.81 -2.54
N ILE A 98 -9.19 15.93 -3.04
CA ILE A 98 -9.88 17.24 -3.05
C ILE A 98 -11.12 17.20 -3.93
N SER A 99 -11.07 16.48 -5.06
CA SER A 99 -12.20 16.37 -5.98
C SER A 99 -13.16 15.22 -5.65
N GLU A 100 -12.95 14.53 -4.52
CA GLU A 100 -13.76 13.38 -4.05
C GLU A 100 -14.02 12.35 -5.17
N ARG A 101 -12.98 12.07 -5.98
CA ARG A 101 -13.11 11.15 -7.10
C ARG A 101 -13.39 9.74 -6.61
N ALA A 102 -14.29 9.06 -7.34
CA ALA A 102 -14.56 7.64 -7.13
C ALA A 102 -13.41 6.72 -7.58
N TYR A 103 -12.36 7.25 -8.21
CA TYR A 103 -11.22 6.50 -8.71
C TYR A 103 -9.93 7.32 -8.62
N SER A 104 -8.83 6.62 -8.38
CA SER A 104 -7.48 7.18 -8.35
C SER A 104 -6.92 7.41 -9.76
N THR A 105 -6.11 8.46 -9.94
CA THR A 105 -5.56 8.85 -11.24
C THR A 105 -4.04 8.97 -11.29
N GLY A 106 -3.36 8.72 -10.17
CA GLY A 106 -1.91 8.82 -10.08
C GLY A 106 -1.16 7.71 -10.81
N GLU A 107 0.17 7.80 -10.75
CA GLU A 107 1.06 6.76 -11.28
C GLU A 107 0.82 5.41 -10.57
N PRO A 108 1.06 4.28 -11.24
CA PRO A 108 0.88 2.98 -10.62
C PRO A 108 1.81 2.76 -9.42
N VAL A 109 1.23 2.41 -8.27
CA VAL A 109 1.92 2.05 -7.03
C VAL A 109 1.63 0.60 -6.65
N PRO A 110 2.61 -0.10 -6.05
CA PRO A 110 2.47 -1.52 -5.74
C PRO A 110 1.64 -1.74 -4.48
N ARG A 111 0.72 -2.70 -4.53
CA ARG A 111 0.06 -3.31 -3.37
C ARG A 111 0.44 -4.78 -3.28
N LEU A 112 0.74 -5.26 -2.07
CA LEU A 112 1.16 -6.64 -1.81
C LEU A 112 -0.04 -7.50 -1.45
N LEU A 113 -0.32 -8.53 -2.24
CA LEU A 113 -1.42 -9.46 -1.99
C LEU A 113 -0.89 -10.87 -1.78
N GLY A 114 -1.64 -11.65 -1.02
CA GLY A 114 -1.42 -13.08 -0.85
C GLY A 114 -2.54 -13.87 -1.49
N CYS A 115 -2.21 -14.96 -2.17
CA CYS A 115 -3.15 -15.97 -2.62
C CYS A 115 -3.93 -16.60 -1.44
N PRO A 116 -5.15 -17.08 -1.66
CA PRO A 116 -5.92 -17.74 -0.61
C PRO A 116 -5.33 -19.12 -0.29
N GLY A 117 -5.41 -19.53 0.98
CA GLY A 117 -5.03 -20.89 1.41
C GLY A 117 -3.61 -21.29 1.01
N SER A 118 -3.48 -22.47 0.39
CA SER A 118 -2.23 -23.03 -0.12
C SER A 118 -1.94 -22.70 -1.59
N TYR A 119 -2.70 -21.79 -2.20
CA TYR A 119 -2.52 -21.46 -3.62
C TYR A 119 -1.25 -20.63 -3.82
N TYR A 120 -0.64 -20.76 -5.00
CA TYR A 120 0.54 -20.01 -5.43
C TYR A 120 0.20 -19.08 -6.58
N PHE A 121 0.91 -17.96 -6.72
CA PHE A 121 0.69 -17.04 -7.82
C PHE A 121 1.38 -17.53 -9.10
N ASP A 122 0.61 -17.77 -10.16
CA ASP A 122 1.14 -18.05 -11.49
C ASP A 122 1.21 -16.75 -12.32
N PRO A 123 2.41 -16.20 -12.58
CA PRO A 123 2.57 -14.97 -13.33
C PRO A 123 2.27 -15.12 -14.83
N THR A 124 2.21 -16.35 -15.36
CA THR A 124 1.93 -16.62 -16.78
C THR A 124 0.48 -16.32 -17.13
N ILE A 125 -0.42 -16.61 -16.19
CA ILE A 125 -1.87 -16.43 -16.33
C ILE A 125 -2.44 -15.35 -15.40
N GLY A 126 -1.61 -14.77 -14.52
CA GLY A 126 -1.98 -13.67 -13.64
C GLY A 126 -3.01 -14.05 -12.58
N THR A 127 -2.91 -15.25 -12.01
CA THR A 127 -3.89 -15.71 -11.00
C THR A 127 -3.28 -16.72 -10.03
N CYS A 128 -3.97 -16.95 -8.92
CA CYS A 128 -3.62 -17.97 -7.95
C CYS A 128 -4.03 -19.36 -8.46
N GLN A 129 -3.13 -20.33 -8.36
CA GLN A 129 -3.32 -21.72 -8.77
C GLN A 129 -3.14 -22.68 -7.60
N GLU A 130 -3.79 -23.83 -7.70
CA GLU A 130 -3.60 -24.92 -6.75
C GLU A 130 -2.16 -25.49 -6.85
N PRO A 131 -1.62 -26.03 -5.74
CA PRO A 131 -0.33 -26.73 -5.72
C PRO A 131 -0.16 -27.84 -6.76
#